data_AF-F4RDH5-F1
#
_entry.id   AF-F4RDH5-F1
#
_cell.length_a   1.000
_cell.length_b   1.000
_cell.length_c   1.000
_cell.angle_alpha   90.00
_cell.angle_beta   90.00
_cell.angle_gamma   90.00
#
_symmetry.space_group_name_H-M   'P 1'
#
loop_
_entity.id
_entity.type
_entity.pdbx_description
1 polymer ?
#
loop_
_entity_poly.entity_id
_entity_poly.type
_entity_poly.pdbx_seq_one_letter_code
_entity_poly.pdbx_strand_id
1 'polypeptide(L)'
;MGFCKRILLYEEPSESKWRGTMRKTYKKLQEAEPCNVFKLASWTLLQVTSFRGLQFTYGPAIAANNQSTFELLWRMFRVNTCLTVALSVLILTRDAILGTPKSALLSLGVPNFPGLNLLSETLYTACFGIWVACSADNMFNSLTLLATCAHKIAIVLNCPQDILELCDPRYFPSAFDSPHKSNSIAHFWAKGWHTLLQRIFLISGGLPIAWLVRRFGASHRIVRLAGMIGVFASSAILHEYGALRTAQVLDPNLDLSTWFPGSIIFFMLQPLAILVEPFVIPLIPKILGGGRLWVWTFGLLAAFPFRNQYLVGMRAHRDVPPLKKWSMIYMLMPVKL
;
A
#
# COMPACT_ATOMS: atom_id res chain seq x y z
N MET A 1 -14.31 41.13 11.30
CA MET A 1 -14.20 39.88 10.50
C MET A 1 -12.77 39.36 10.57
N GLY A 2 -12.46 38.58 11.61
CA GLY A 2 -11.12 38.02 11.81
C GLY A 2 -11.06 36.59 11.27
N PHE A 3 -10.41 36.41 10.13
CA PHE A 3 -10.19 35.11 9.51
C PHE A 3 -9.40 34.18 10.44
N CYS A 4 -9.98 33.01 10.72
CA CYS A 4 -9.30 31.91 11.40
C CYS A 4 -8.19 31.40 10.49
N LYS A 5 -6.94 31.75 10.78
CA LYS A 5 -5.74 31.23 10.12
C LYS A 5 -5.56 29.75 10.52
N ARG A 6 -6.26 28.84 9.85
CA ARG A 6 -5.90 27.42 9.81
C ARG A 6 -4.74 27.32 8.80
N ILE A 7 -3.50 27.44 9.31
CA ILE A 7 -2.29 27.59 8.48
C ILE A 7 -2.02 26.29 7.75
N LEU A 8 -2.23 26.36 6.44
CA LEU A 8 -1.75 25.44 5.42
C LEU A 8 -0.30 25.74 5.11
N LEU A 9 0.65 25.26 5.91
CA LEU A 9 2.07 25.28 5.53
C LEU A 9 2.78 24.05 6.10
N TYR A 10 3.26 23.20 5.20
CA TYR A 10 4.34 22.26 5.46
C TYR A 10 5.36 22.45 4.34
N GLU A 11 6.18 23.49 4.46
CA GLU A 11 7.58 23.41 4.03
C GLU A 11 8.35 22.89 5.24
N GLU A 12 9.21 21.89 5.06
CA GLU A 12 10.03 21.31 6.14
C GLU A 12 11.15 22.28 6.58
N PRO A 13 11.21 22.72 7.85
CA PRO A 13 12.47 23.17 8.44
C PRO A 13 13.10 22.01 9.21
N SER A 14 14.41 21.84 9.01
CA SER A 14 15.22 20.69 9.42
C SER A 14 15.49 20.52 10.93
N GLU A 15 14.75 21.16 11.85
CA GLU A 15 15.13 21.17 13.27
C GLU A 15 14.10 20.58 14.25
N SER A 16 14.59 19.74 15.19
CA SER A 16 13.79 18.97 16.15
C SER A 16 13.16 19.81 17.28
N LYS A 17 13.77 20.95 17.62
CA LYS A 17 13.35 21.83 18.73
C LYS A 17 12.07 22.62 18.40
N TRP A 18 11.91 23.03 17.14
CA TRP A 18 10.74 23.77 16.65
C TRP A 18 9.45 22.92 16.61
N ARG A 19 9.58 21.61 16.38
CA ARG A 19 8.44 20.66 16.39
C ARG A 19 7.73 20.57 17.73
N GLY A 20 8.47 20.68 18.85
CA GLY A 20 7.88 20.57 20.20
C GLY A 20 7.02 21.76 20.59
N THR A 21 7.48 22.98 20.28
CA THR A 21 6.81 24.23 20.62
C THR A 21 5.55 24.43 19.76
N MET A 22 5.66 24.22 18.45
CA MET A 22 4.52 24.30 17.52
C MET A 22 3.40 23.33 17.91
N ARG A 23 3.73 22.06 18.21
CA ARG A 23 2.74 21.06 18.62
C ARG A 23 1.99 21.43 19.90
N LYS A 24 2.66 22.05 20.87
CA LYS A 24 2.01 22.53 22.11
C LYS A 24 1.07 23.70 21.84
N THR A 25 1.46 24.64 20.98
CA THR A 25 0.62 25.78 20.59
C THR A 25 -0.62 25.30 19.84
N TYR A 26 -0.48 24.38 18.87
CA TYR A 26 -1.62 23.83 18.15
C TYR A 26 -2.58 23.06 19.03
N LYS A 27 -2.04 22.22 19.94
CA LYS A 27 -2.86 21.51 20.92
C LYS A 27 -3.72 22.47 21.74
N LYS A 28 -3.14 23.56 22.24
CA LYS A 28 -3.88 24.59 23.00
C LYS A 28 -4.95 25.30 22.16
N LEU A 29 -4.66 25.61 20.90
CA LEU A 29 -5.63 26.23 19.98
C LEU A 29 -6.81 25.29 19.68
N GLN A 30 -6.53 24.00 19.54
CA GLN A 30 -7.51 22.96 19.26
C GLN A 30 -8.39 22.66 20.49
N GLU A 31 -7.80 22.65 21.70
CA GLU A 31 -8.51 22.51 22.98
C GLU A 31 -9.38 23.73 23.31
N ALA A 32 -9.04 24.91 22.78
CA ALA A 32 -9.79 26.15 22.98
C ALA A 32 -10.92 26.37 21.96
N GLU A 33 -11.06 25.52 20.93
CA GLU A 33 -12.15 25.64 19.97
C GLU A 33 -13.50 25.26 20.62
N PRO A 34 -14.54 26.10 20.54
CA PRO A 34 -15.87 25.74 21.03
C PRO A 34 -16.41 24.54 20.24
N CYS A 35 -16.82 23.50 20.95
CA CYS A 35 -17.32 22.25 20.38
C CYS A 35 -18.85 22.21 20.42
N ASN A 36 -19.49 22.39 19.26
CA ASN A 36 -20.92 22.13 19.09
C ASN A 36 -21.14 20.77 18.41
N VAL A 37 -22.39 20.27 18.40
CA VAL A 37 -22.72 18.94 17.86
C VAL A 37 -22.29 18.79 16.40
N PHE A 38 -22.50 19.82 15.58
CA PHE A 38 -22.10 19.81 14.18
C PHE A 38 -20.58 19.68 14.02
N LYS A 39 -19.82 20.41 14.83
CA LYS A 39 -18.37 20.37 14.85
C LYS A 39 -17.85 19.03 15.38
N LEU A 40 -18.47 18.47 16.40
CA LEU A 40 -18.14 17.12 16.87
C LEU A 40 -18.38 16.09 15.76
N ALA A 41 -19.50 16.19 15.05
CA ALA A 41 -19.83 15.32 13.93
C ALA A 41 -18.84 15.49 12.77
N SER A 42 -18.49 16.73 12.39
CA SER A 42 -17.51 16.98 11.32
C SER A 42 -16.12 16.51 11.69
N TRP A 43 -15.68 16.71 12.95
CA TRP A 43 -14.41 16.18 13.45
C TRP A 43 -14.39 14.66 13.44
N THR A 44 -15.48 14.03 13.87
CA THR A 44 -15.61 12.56 13.86
C THR A 44 -15.61 12.03 12.42
N LEU A 45 -16.26 12.72 11.49
CA LEU A 45 -16.25 12.32 10.09
C LEU A 45 -14.88 12.53 9.45
N LEU A 46 -14.17 13.61 9.80
CA LEU A 46 -12.83 13.90 9.32
C LEU A 46 -11.81 12.83 9.74
N GLN A 47 -12.02 12.15 10.87
CA GLN A 47 -11.23 10.97 11.26
C GLN A 47 -11.25 9.87 10.20
N VAL A 48 -12.39 9.72 9.54
CA VAL A 48 -12.68 8.64 8.59
C VAL A 48 -12.38 9.09 7.17
N THR A 49 -12.61 10.36 6.84
CA THR A 49 -12.41 10.89 5.48
C THR A 49 -11.01 11.46 5.23
N SER A 50 -10.23 11.76 6.28
CA SER A 50 -8.85 12.25 6.15
C SER A 50 -7.84 11.09 6.23
N PHE A 51 -7.45 10.54 5.08
CA PHE A 51 -6.45 9.45 5.01
C PHE A 51 -5.09 9.84 5.62
N ARG A 52 -4.73 11.13 5.59
CA ARG A 52 -3.48 11.65 6.16
C ARG A 52 -3.53 11.83 7.68
N GLY A 53 -4.71 11.99 8.28
CA GLY A 53 -4.83 12.39 9.69
C GLY A 53 -4.11 13.71 10.02
N LEU A 54 -3.96 14.59 9.03
CA LEU A 54 -3.03 15.74 9.04
C LEU A 54 -3.34 16.78 10.14
N GLN A 55 -4.60 16.92 10.49
CA GLN A 55 -5.06 17.85 11.53
C GLN A 55 -4.97 17.27 12.94
N PHE A 56 -4.40 16.07 13.05
CA PHE A 56 -4.40 15.34 14.28
C PHE A 56 -2.99 15.03 14.74
N THR A 57 -2.79 15.13 16.05
CA THR A 57 -1.52 14.74 16.69
C THR A 57 -1.18 13.27 16.46
N TYR A 58 -2.13 12.50 15.94
CA TYR A 58 -1.99 11.12 15.50
C TYR A 58 -2.02 10.92 13.96
N GLY A 59 -1.74 11.90 13.10
CA GLY A 59 -1.42 11.62 11.68
C GLY A 59 -0.01 11.04 11.48
N PRO A 60 0.27 10.12 10.54
CA PRO A 60 1.63 9.81 10.12
C PRO A 60 2.32 11.05 9.50
N ALA A 61 3.63 11.19 9.68
CA ALA A 61 4.40 12.32 9.16
C ALA A 61 4.68 12.16 7.65
N ILE A 62 3.62 12.13 6.85
CA ILE A 62 3.67 12.04 5.39
C ILE A 62 3.48 13.44 4.81
N ALA A 63 4.12 13.75 3.68
CA ALA A 63 3.93 15.02 2.98
C ALA A 63 2.49 15.21 2.50
N ALA A 64 2.10 16.46 2.25
CA ALA A 64 0.78 16.76 1.69
C ALA A 64 0.69 16.24 0.28
N ASN A 65 -0.52 15.87 -0.13
CA ASN A 65 -0.77 15.84 -1.55
C ASN A 65 -0.72 17.27 -2.08
N ASN A 66 0.26 17.52 -2.94
CA ASN A 66 0.46 18.74 -3.68
C ASN A 66 0.30 18.52 -5.20
N GLN A 67 -0.16 17.32 -5.60
CA GLN A 67 -0.33 16.98 -7.00
C GLN A 67 -1.55 17.69 -7.58
N SER A 68 -1.36 18.30 -8.75
CA SER A 68 -2.44 18.84 -9.57
C SER A 68 -3.33 17.74 -10.13
N THR A 69 -4.55 18.09 -10.55
CA THR A 69 -5.48 17.17 -11.22
C THR A 69 -4.83 16.52 -12.45
N PHE A 70 -4.06 17.28 -13.23
CA PHE A 70 -3.35 16.75 -14.39
C PHE A 70 -2.29 15.72 -14.00
N GLU A 71 -1.49 15.97 -12.96
CA GLU A 71 -0.48 15.02 -12.48
C GLU A 71 -1.11 13.72 -11.96
N LEU A 72 -2.26 13.81 -11.29
CA LEU A 72 -3.02 12.65 -10.83
C LEU A 72 -3.55 11.82 -12.01
N LEU A 73 -4.09 12.46 -13.04
CA LEU A 73 -4.54 11.79 -14.27
C LEU A 73 -3.36 11.15 -15.02
N TRP A 74 -2.23 11.86 -15.12
CA TRP A 74 -1.02 11.36 -15.76
C TRP A 74 -0.39 10.18 -14.99
N ARG A 75 -0.44 10.22 -13.64
CA ARG A 75 -0.08 9.07 -12.81
C ARG A 75 -0.99 7.89 -13.10
N MET A 76 -2.31 8.09 -13.09
CA MET A 76 -3.29 7.04 -13.37
C MET A 76 -3.03 6.36 -14.71
N PHE A 77 -2.75 7.14 -15.77
CA PHE A 77 -2.41 6.61 -17.09
C PHE A 77 -1.18 5.70 -17.04
N ARG A 78 -0.06 6.18 -16.48
CA ARG A 78 1.20 5.41 -16.39
C ARG A 78 1.03 4.12 -15.57
N VAL A 79 0.33 4.21 -14.45
CA VAL A 79 0.05 3.08 -13.55
C VAL A 79 -0.86 2.07 -14.24
N ASN A 80 -1.91 2.52 -14.94
CA ASN A 80 -2.80 1.65 -15.73
C ASN A 80 -2.08 0.92 -16.85
N THR A 81 -1.12 1.55 -17.54
CA THR A 81 -0.31 0.86 -18.55
C THR A 81 0.47 -0.30 -17.93
N CYS A 82 1.14 -0.06 -16.80
CA CYS A 82 1.89 -1.12 -16.09
C CYS A 82 0.95 -2.22 -15.59
N LEU A 83 -0.21 -1.85 -15.04
CA LEU A 83 -1.24 -2.77 -14.58
C LEU A 83 -1.73 -3.68 -15.71
N THR A 84 -2.02 -3.10 -16.87
CA THR A 84 -2.53 -3.81 -18.06
C THR A 84 -1.52 -4.85 -18.55
N VAL A 85 -0.24 -4.47 -18.67
CA VAL A 85 0.83 -5.37 -19.10
C VAL A 85 0.98 -6.52 -18.11
N ALA A 86 1.06 -6.21 -16.80
CA ALA A 86 1.19 -7.21 -15.76
C ALA A 86 0.00 -8.19 -15.75
N LEU A 87 -1.23 -7.66 -15.78
CA LEU A 87 -2.44 -8.45 -15.80
C LEU A 87 -2.57 -9.33 -17.05
N SER A 88 -2.06 -8.87 -18.19
CA SER A 88 -2.05 -9.65 -19.42
C SER A 88 -1.24 -10.94 -19.27
N VAL A 89 -0.07 -10.87 -18.62
CA VAL A 89 0.75 -12.06 -18.31
C VAL A 89 0.02 -12.99 -17.33
N LEU A 90 -0.67 -12.43 -16.34
CA LEU A 90 -1.43 -13.24 -15.37
C LEU A 90 -2.58 -14.00 -16.05
N ILE A 91 -3.32 -13.35 -16.94
CA ILE A 91 -4.41 -13.96 -17.72
C ILE A 91 -3.89 -14.98 -18.72
N LEU A 92 -2.79 -14.68 -19.41
CA LEU A 92 -2.14 -15.65 -20.30
C LEU A 92 -1.75 -16.93 -19.55
N THR A 93 -1.27 -16.79 -18.31
CA THR A 93 -0.96 -17.93 -17.45
C THR A 93 -2.20 -18.73 -17.09
N ARG A 94 -3.28 -18.04 -16.68
CA ARG A 94 -4.57 -18.66 -16.36
C ARG A 94 -5.16 -19.42 -17.56
N ASP A 95 -5.11 -18.83 -18.74
CA ASP A 95 -5.75 -19.33 -19.96
C ASP A 95 -4.86 -20.29 -20.77
N ALA A 96 -3.60 -20.49 -20.35
CA ALA A 96 -2.71 -21.43 -21.00
C ALA A 96 -3.19 -22.88 -20.80
N ILE A 97 -2.83 -23.77 -21.73
CA ILE A 97 -3.28 -25.18 -21.77
C ILE A 97 -3.07 -25.91 -20.44
N LEU A 98 -1.94 -25.65 -19.76
CA LEU A 98 -1.62 -26.28 -18.47
C LEU A 98 -1.85 -25.36 -17.27
N GLY A 99 -2.31 -24.13 -17.47
CA GLY A 99 -2.46 -23.14 -16.41
C GLY A 99 -1.14 -22.75 -15.72
N THR A 100 0.03 -22.99 -16.35
CA THR A 100 1.35 -22.71 -15.77
C THR A 100 2.05 -21.55 -16.48
N PRO A 101 2.90 -20.78 -15.77
CA PRO A 101 3.65 -19.68 -16.39
C PRO A 101 4.49 -20.14 -17.59
N LYS A 102 5.12 -21.32 -17.47
CA LYS A 102 5.88 -21.94 -18.55
C LYS A 102 5.01 -22.20 -19.78
N SER A 103 3.81 -22.79 -19.59
CA SER A 103 2.90 -23.09 -20.70
C SER A 103 2.39 -21.84 -21.42
N ALA A 104 2.24 -20.72 -20.70
CA ALA A 104 1.89 -19.44 -21.31
C ALA A 104 3.00 -18.92 -22.21
N LEU A 105 4.26 -18.94 -21.78
CA LEU A 105 5.38 -18.52 -22.62
C LEU A 105 5.56 -19.43 -23.84
N LEU A 106 5.37 -20.75 -23.69
CA LEU A 106 5.39 -21.68 -24.82
C LEU A 106 4.28 -21.39 -25.83
N SER A 107 3.10 -20.99 -25.35
CA SER A 107 1.96 -20.60 -26.21
C SER A 107 2.21 -19.29 -26.97
N LEU A 108 3.15 -18.45 -26.50
CA LEU A 108 3.66 -17.27 -27.21
C LEU A 108 4.82 -17.58 -28.16
N GLY A 109 5.23 -18.86 -28.28
CA GLY A 109 6.33 -19.27 -29.14
C GLY A 109 7.73 -19.10 -28.53
N VAL A 110 7.85 -18.84 -27.22
CA VAL A 110 9.16 -18.82 -26.55
C VAL A 110 9.75 -20.24 -26.59
N PRO A 111 11.00 -20.44 -27.05
CA PRO A 111 11.60 -21.77 -27.14
C PRO A 111 11.78 -22.41 -25.76
N ASN A 112 11.72 -23.73 -25.68
CA ASN A 112 12.00 -24.46 -24.45
C ASN A 112 13.51 -24.54 -24.21
N PHE A 113 13.98 -23.95 -23.11
CA PHE A 113 15.38 -24.01 -22.66
C PHE A 113 15.47 -24.26 -21.15
N PRO A 114 16.62 -24.71 -20.60
CA PRO A 114 16.72 -25.11 -19.19
C PRO A 114 16.28 -24.07 -18.16
N GLY A 115 16.46 -22.77 -18.45
CA GLY A 115 16.06 -21.67 -17.58
C GLY A 115 14.61 -21.17 -17.74
N LEU A 116 13.83 -21.73 -18.68
CA LEU A 116 12.50 -21.20 -19.00
C LEU A 116 11.56 -21.25 -17.79
N ASN A 117 11.65 -22.30 -16.97
CA ASN A 117 10.80 -22.44 -15.80
C ASN A 117 11.05 -21.31 -14.79
N LEU A 118 12.32 -21.09 -14.43
CA LEU A 118 12.73 -20.03 -13.50
C LEU A 118 12.34 -18.65 -14.05
N LEU A 119 12.59 -18.39 -15.34
CA LEU A 119 12.22 -17.14 -15.99
C LEU A 119 10.70 -16.91 -15.93
N SER A 120 9.91 -17.93 -16.28
CA SER A 120 8.45 -17.85 -16.32
C SER A 120 7.85 -17.61 -14.94
N GLU A 121 8.34 -18.31 -13.90
CA GLU A 121 7.89 -18.13 -12.51
C GLU A 121 8.29 -16.76 -11.97
N THR A 122 9.50 -16.30 -12.29
CA THR A 122 9.98 -14.97 -11.88
C THR A 122 9.13 -13.88 -12.52
N LEU A 123 8.87 -13.98 -13.82
CA LEU A 123 8.01 -13.04 -14.54
C LEU A 123 6.59 -13.05 -13.97
N TYR A 124 6.00 -14.22 -13.72
CA TYR A 124 4.66 -14.35 -13.17
C TYR A 124 4.54 -13.72 -11.78
N THR A 125 5.52 -13.95 -10.89
CA THR A 125 5.55 -13.30 -9.56
C THR A 125 5.77 -11.80 -9.65
N ALA A 126 6.66 -11.34 -10.55
CA ALA A 126 6.89 -9.91 -10.75
C ALA A 126 5.61 -9.21 -11.25
N CYS A 127 4.92 -9.81 -12.23
CA CYS A 127 3.64 -9.31 -12.73
C CYS A 127 2.57 -9.31 -11.64
N PHE A 128 2.50 -10.31 -10.77
CA PHE A 128 1.61 -10.28 -9.61
C PHE A 128 1.90 -9.09 -8.68
N GLY A 129 3.17 -8.86 -8.32
CA GLY A 129 3.56 -7.73 -7.48
C GLY A 129 3.23 -6.37 -8.12
N ILE A 130 3.49 -6.22 -9.43
CA ILE A 130 3.13 -5.01 -10.19
C ILE A 130 1.61 -4.82 -10.22
N TRP A 131 0.85 -5.89 -10.48
CA TRP A 131 -0.60 -5.84 -10.51
C TRP A 131 -1.19 -5.39 -9.16
N VAL A 132 -0.71 -5.96 -8.05
CA VAL A 132 -1.13 -5.53 -6.70
C VAL A 132 -0.78 -4.07 -6.43
N ALA A 133 0.47 -3.68 -6.72
CA ALA A 133 0.95 -2.31 -6.48
C ALA A 133 0.15 -1.28 -7.29
N CYS A 134 0.01 -1.52 -8.60
CA CYS A 134 -0.71 -0.62 -9.50
C CYS A 134 -2.21 -0.57 -9.20
N SER A 135 -2.82 -1.69 -8.81
CA SER A 135 -4.24 -1.71 -8.42
C SER A 135 -4.48 -0.84 -7.17
N ALA A 136 -3.63 -0.98 -6.15
CA ALA A 136 -3.73 -0.14 -4.96
C ALA A 136 -3.43 1.33 -5.26
N ASP A 137 -2.43 1.63 -6.10
CA ASP A 137 -2.06 3.01 -6.46
C ASP A 137 -3.23 3.70 -7.18
N ASN A 138 -3.81 3.01 -8.16
CA ASN A 138 -5.00 3.48 -8.85
C ASN A 138 -6.17 3.71 -7.90
N MET A 139 -6.43 2.81 -6.95
CA MET A 139 -7.49 2.98 -5.95
C MET A 139 -7.30 4.29 -5.16
N PHE A 140 -6.12 4.52 -4.59
CA PHE A 140 -5.85 5.73 -3.81
C PHE A 140 -5.82 7.00 -4.68
N ASN A 141 -5.31 6.90 -5.91
CA ASN A 141 -5.31 8.00 -6.86
C ASN A 141 -6.73 8.38 -7.31
N SER A 142 -7.61 7.39 -7.54
CA SER A 142 -9.03 7.60 -7.82
C SER A 142 -9.76 8.25 -6.64
N LEU A 143 -9.50 7.81 -5.40
CA LEU A 143 -10.04 8.47 -4.20
C LEU A 143 -9.60 9.94 -4.11
N THR A 144 -8.35 10.22 -4.44
CA THR A 144 -7.80 11.59 -4.46
C THR A 144 -8.47 12.46 -5.53
N LEU A 145 -8.71 11.90 -6.72
CA LEU A 145 -9.45 12.57 -7.80
C LEU A 145 -10.91 12.84 -7.40
N LEU A 146 -11.58 11.86 -6.79
CA LEU A 146 -12.94 12.01 -6.27
C LEU A 146 -13.02 13.12 -5.21
N ALA A 147 -12.08 13.13 -4.26
CA ALA A 147 -11.96 14.20 -3.27
C ALA A 147 -11.74 15.57 -3.93
N THR A 148 -10.86 15.64 -4.94
CA THR A 148 -10.60 16.87 -5.70
C THR A 148 -11.87 17.38 -6.40
N CYS A 149 -12.65 16.50 -7.02
CA CYS A 149 -13.92 16.84 -7.65
C CYS A 149 -14.94 17.32 -6.62
N ALA A 150 -15.13 16.57 -5.54
CA ALA A 150 -16.05 16.92 -4.46
C ALA A 150 -15.69 18.28 -3.84
N HIS A 151 -14.40 18.54 -3.61
CA HIS A 151 -13.91 19.81 -3.07
C HIS A 151 -14.19 20.98 -4.00
N LYS A 152 -13.94 20.82 -5.31
CA LYS A 152 -14.28 21.85 -6.32
C LYS A 152 -15.78 22.12 -6.37
N ILE A 153 -16.61 21.08 -6.34
CA ILE A 153 -18.08 21.23 -6.31
C ILE A 153 -18.52 21.97 -5.03
N ALA A 154 -17.98 21.59 -3.87
CA ALA A 154 -18.30 22.22 -2.60
C ALA A 154 -17.91 23.71 -2.57
N ILE A 155 -16.80 24.09 -3.22
CA ILE A 155 -16.44 25.51 -3.42
C ILE A 155 -17.50 26.22 -4.26
N VAL A 156 -17.89 25.64 -5.40
CA VAL A 156 -18.91 26.23 -6.30
C VAL A 156 -20.25 26.40 -5.59
N LEU A 157 -20.62 25.46 -4.71
CA LEU A 157 -21.84 25.51 -3.92
C LEU A 157 -21.73 26.41 -2.66
N ASN A 158 -20.61 27.10 -2.45
CA ASN A 158 -20.34 27.91 -1.26
C ASN A 158 -20.58 27.15 0.06
N CYS A 159 -20.18 25.88 0.11
CA CYS A 159 -20.32 25.08 1.32
C CYS A 159 -19.49 25.65 2.49
N PRO A 160 -19.94 25.45 3.74
CA PRO A 160 -19.16 25.82 4.93
C PRO A 160 -17.76 25.18 4.95
N GLN A 161 -16.81 25.84 5.62
CA GLN A 161 -15.42 25.36 5.72
C GLN A 161 -15.33 23.93 6.23
N ASP A 162 -16.16 23.55 7.21
CA ASP A 162 -16.16 22.19 7.76
C ASP A 162 -16.44 21.12 6.68
N ILE A 163 -17.28 21.43 5.67
CA ILE A 163 -17.56 20.52 4.55
C ILE A 163 -16.39 20.49 3.56
N LEU A 164 -15.78 21.64 3.29
CA LEU A 164 -14.60 21.75 2.43
C LEU A 164 -13.43 20.90 2.96
N GLU A 165 -13.26 20.88 4.28
CA GLU A 165 -12.22 20.08 4.96
C GLU A 165 -12.43 18.57 4.81
N LEU A 166 -13.68 18.09 4.78
CA LEU A 166 -13.98 16.65 4.65
C LEU A 166 -13.53 16.05 3.33
N CYS A 167 -13.42 16.87 2.28
CA CYS A 167 -13.06 16.46 0.93
C CYS A 167 -11.74 17.10 0.44
N ASP A 168 -10.98 17.75 1.32
CA ASP A 168 -9.74 18.42 0.93
C ASP A 168 -8.71 17.42 0.36
N PRO A 169 -8.33 17.54 -0.93
CA PRO A 169 -7.44 16.59 -1.58
C PRO A 169 -6.03 16.54 -0.95
N ARG A 170 -5.63 17.54 -0.16
CA ARG A 170 -4.34 17.54 0.57
C ARG A 170 -4.26 16.46 1.66
N TYR A 171 -5.41 15.90 2.06
CA TYR A 171 -5.52 14.81 3.02
C TYR A 171 -5.38 13.42 2.40
N PHE A 172 -5.11 13.34 1.10
CA PHE A 172 -4.99 12.09 0.36
C PHE A 172 -3.58 11.97 -0.25
N PRO A 173 -2.54 11.71 0.56
CA PRO A 173 -1.17 11.61 0.06
C PRO A 173 -1.01 10.37 -0.81
N SER A 174 0.02 10.38 -1.65
CA SER A 174 0.34 9.22 -2.47
C SER A 174 0.64 7.99 -1.60
N ALA A 175 0.01 6.86 -1.94
CA ALA A 175 0.20 5.60 -1.23
C ALA A 175 1.61 5.02 -1.41
N PHE A 176 2.32 5.40 -2.48
CA PHE A 176 3.61 4.85 -2.85
C PHE A 176 4.63 5.95 -3.15
N ASP A 177 5.83 5.77 -2.61
CA ASP A 177 7.00 6.59 -2.90
C ASP A 177 8.08 5.76 -3.59
N SER A 178 7.89 5.50 -4.89
CA SER A 178 8.84 4.78 -5.75
C SER A 178 9.44 3.50 -5.12
N PRO A 179 8.61 2.52 -4.67
CA PRO A 179 9.08 1.35 -3.93
C PRO A 179 10.15 0.54 -4.68
N HIS A 180 10.09 0.52 -6.01
CA HIS A 180 11.06 -0.13 -6.91
C HIS A 180 12.50 0.40 -6.78
N LYS A 181 12.70 1.60 -6.22
CA LYS A 181 14.02 2.20 -6.00
C LYS A 181 14.66 1.83 -4.66
N SER A 182 13.92 1.15 -3.79
CA SER A 182 14.37 0.81 -2.44
C SER A 182 15.63 -0.04 -2.45
N ASN A 183 16.59 0.31 -1.60
CA ASN A 183 17.85 -0.44 -1.43
C ASN A 183 17.83 -1.34 -0.17
N SER A 184 16.73 -1.35 0.58
CA SER A 184 16.55 -2.23 1.74
C SER A 184 15.05 -2.53 1.94
N ILE A 185 14.73 -3.68 2.53
CA ILE A 185 13.38 -4.11 2.87
C ILE A 185 12.80 -3.18 3.93
N ALA A 186 13.62 -2.72 4.89
CA ALA A 186 13.18 -1.75 5.88
C ALA A 186 12.73 -0.45 5.20
N HIS A 187 13.50 0.07 4.23
CA HIS A 187 13.10 1.26 3.48
C HIS A 187 11.85 1.02 2.63
N PHE A 188 11.78 -0.14 1.96
CA PHE A 188 10.64 -0.52 1.13
C PHE A 188 9.32 -0.41 1.92
N TRP A 189 9.22 -1.03 3.09
CA TRP A 189 8.00 -0.99 3.91
C TRP A 189 7.80 0.32 4.69
N ALA A 190 8.88 0.94 5.16
CA ALA A 190 8.78 2.13 6.01
C ALA A 190 8.57 3.44 5.23
N LYS A 191 8.86 3.48 3.92
CA LYS A 191 8.67 4.69 3.13
C LYS A 191 8.17 4.44 1.70
N GLY A 192 8.55 3.33 1.07
CA GLY A 192 8.23 3.09 -0.34
C GLY A 192 6.82 2.56 -0.58
N TRP A 193 6.33 1.69 0.31
CA TRP A 193 5.10 0.90 0.13
C TRP A 193 4.02 1.28 1.14
N HIS A 194 2.81 1.57 0.64
CA HIS A 194 1.58 1.84 1.42
C HIS A 194 1.83 2.67 2.69
N THR A 195 2.39 3.87 2.54
CA THR A 195 2.75 4.76 3.66
C THR A 195 1.57 5.06 4.60
N LEU A 196 0.36 5.10 4.03
CA LEU A 196 -0.91 5.30 4.74
C LEU A 196 -1.18 4.25 5.82
N LEU A 197 -0.85 2.97 5.58
CA LEU A 197 -1.21 1.87 6.46
C LEU A 197 -0.21 1.65 7.62
N GLN A 198 0.99 2.23 7.51
CA GLN A 198 2.06 2.02 8.49
C GLN A 198 1.62 2.35 9.91
N ARG A 199 0.88 3.44 10.07
CA ARG A 199 0.41 3.87 11.38
C ARG A 199 -0.64 2.92 11.95
N ILE A 200 -1.54 2.43 11.11
CA ILE A 200 -2.58 1.48 11.52
C ILE A 200 -1.88 0.27 12.15
N PHE A 201 -0.92 -0.32 11.45
CA PHE A 201 -0.17 -1.48 11.95
C PHE A 201 0.72 -1.18 13.16
N LEU A 202 1.27 0.05 13.24
CA LEU A 202 2.02 0.48 14.42
C LEU A 202 1.12 0.55 15.67
N ILE A 203 -0.09 1.07 15.54
CA ILE A 203 -1.02 1.20 16.67
C ILE A 203 -1.66 -0.15 17.01
N SER A 204 -2.09 -0.92 16.02
CA SER A 204 -2.80 -2.19 16.23
C SER A 204 -1.87 -3.33 16.65
N GLY A 205 -0.63 -3.34 16.17
CA GLY A 205 0.32 -4.43 16.43
C GLY A 205 1.60 -3.99 17.11
N GLY A 206 2.27 -2.96 16.58
CA GLY A 206 3.61 -2.60 17.04
C GLY A 206 3.69 -2.10 18.48
N LEU A 207 2.88 -1.10 18.84
CA LEU A 207 2.86 -0.50 20.18
C LEU A 207 2.36 -1.48 21.25
N PRO A 208 1.25 -2.24 21.05
CA PRO A 208 0.78 -3.20 22.05
C PRO A 208 1.81 -4.29 22.36
N ILE A 209 2.45 -4.87 21.33
CA ILE A 209 3.46 -5.92 21.51
C ILE A 209 4.72 -5.35 22.18
N ALA A 210 5.18 -4.18 21.76
CA ALA A 210 6.32 -3.52 22.38
C ALA A 210 6.04 -3.18 23.86
N TRP A 211 4.83 -2.72 24.20
CA TRP A 211 4.41 -2.46 25.57
C TRP A 211 4.41 -3.73 26.43
N LEU A 212 3.83 -4.81 25.91
CA LEU A 212 3.76 -6.09 26.60
C LEU A 212 5.16 -6.64 26.90
N VAL A 213 6.03 -6.70 25.89
CA VAL A 213 7.41 -7.18 26.03
C VAL A 213 8.23 -6.30 26.98
N ARG A 214 7.99 -4.98 26.99
CA ARG A 214 8.61 -4.07 27.97
C ARG A 214 8.15 -4.39 29.39
N ARG A 215 6.89 -4.77 29.60
CA ARG A 215 6.37 -5.10 30.94
C ARG A 215 7.04 -6.33 31.55
N PHE A 216 7.54 -7.24 30.71
CA PHE A 216 8.34 -8.40 31.10
C PHE A 216 9.83 -8.08 31.36
N GLY A 217 10.22 -6.79 31.37
CA GLY A 217 11.60 -6.39 31.68
C GLY A 217 12.59 -6.58 30.54
N ALA A 218 12.12 -6.79 29.31
CA ALA A 218 13.00 -6.97 28.16
C ALA A 218 13.81 -5.70 27.83
N SER A 219 15.00 -5.90 27.27
CA SER A 219 15.88 -4.80 26.85
C SER A 219 15.26 -3.95 25.74
N HIS A 220 15.72 -2.70 25.60
CA HIS A 220 15.23 -1.78 24.56
C HIS A 220 15.35 -2.33 23.14
N ARG A 221 16.39 -3.12 22.84
CA ARG A 221 16.58 -3.77 21.53
C ARG A 221 15.48 -4.81 21.27
N ILE A 222 15.19 -5.65 22.26
CA ILE A 222 14.16 -6.70 22.18
C ILE A 222 12.78 -6.05 22.03
N VAL A 223 12.49 -4.98 22.77
CA VAL A 223 11.23 -4.22 22.65
C VAL A 223 11.03 -3.66 21.24
N ARG A 224 12.08 -3.12 20.61
CA ARG A 224 12.01 -2.61 19.23
C ARG A 224 11.76 -3.72 18.22
N LEU A 225 12.45 -4.85 18.36
CA LEU A 225 12.25 -6.02 17.52
C LEU A 225 10.82 -6.57 17.66
N ALA A 226 10.34 -6.74 18.89
CA ALA A 226 8.99 -7.20 19.17
C ALA A 226 7.93 -6.26 18.56
N GLY A 227 8.13 -4.94 18.66
CA GLY A 227 7.27 -3.97 18.00
C GLY A 227 7.27 -4.12 16.47
N MET A 228 8.43 -4.32 15.84
CA MET A 228 8.50 -4.58 14.40
C MET A 228 7.76 -5.87 14.01
N ILE A 229 7.94 -6.95 14.76
CA ILE A 229 7.20 -8.21 14.55
C ILE A 229 5.70 -7.97 14.70
N GLY A 230 5.26 -7.21 15.72
CA GLY A 230 3.87 -6.86 15.93
C GLY A 230 3.25 -6.09 14.75
N VAL A 231 3.99 -5.16 14.14
CA VAL A 231 3.55 -4.45 12.93
C VAL A 231 3.26 -5.43 11.79
N PHE A 232 4.22 -6.32 11.49
CA PHE A 232 4.06 -7.27 10.40
C PHE A 232 3.02 -8.37 10.70
N ALA A 233 2.88 -8.80 11.95
CA ALA A 233 1.85 -9.74 12.37
C ALA A 233 0.44 -9.13 12.23
N SER A 234 0.25 -7.87 12.61
CA SER A 234 -1.02 -7.18 12.38
C SER A 234 -1.31 -7.02 10.88
N SER A 235 -0.28 -6.79 10.06
CA SER A 235 -0.42 -6.72 8.62
C SER A 235 -0.80 -8.07 8.00
N ALA A 236 -0.13 -9.14 8.44
CA ALA A 236 -0.41 -10.52 8.07
C ALA A 236 -1.88 -10.89 8.31
N ILE A 237 -2.38 -10.64 9.53
CA ILE A 237 -3.76 -10.95 9.90
C ILE A 237 -4.77 -10.18 9.04
N LEU A 238 -4.54 -8.88 8.81
CA LEU A 238 -5.44 -8.07 8.01
C LEU A 238 -5.52 -8.56 6.56
N HIS A 239 -4.38 -8.86 5.94
CA HIS A 239 -4.35 -9.37 4.56
C HIS A 239 -4.94 -10.76 4.45
N GLU A 240 -4.68 -11.64 5.43
CA GLU A 240 -5.24 -12.98 5.44
C GLU A 240 -6.76 -12.95 5.57
N TYR A 241 -7.27 -12.14 6.49
CA TYR A 241 -8.70 -11.93 6.64
C TYR A 241 -9.31 -11.38 5.35
N GLY A 242 -8.71 -10.36 4.74
CA GLY A 242 -9.15 -9.81 3.47
C GLY A 242 -9.19 -10.86 2.35
N ALA A 243 -8.11 -11.61 2.18
CA ALA A 243 -8.00 -12.67 1.18
C ALA A 243 -9.07 -13.76 1.39
N LEU A 244 -9.27 -14.22 2.62
CA LEU A 244 -10.27 -15.23 2.95
C LEU A 244 -11.69 -14.73 2.67
N ARG A 245 -12.02 -13.50 3.09
CA ARG A 245 -13.36 -12.92 2.86
C ARG A 245 -13.64 -12.71 1.39
N THR A 246 -12.68 -12.19 0.63
CA THR A 246 -12.84 -12.06 -0.82
C THR A 246 -12.97 -13.42 -1.49
N ALA A 247 -12.18 -14.42 -1.09
CA ALA A 247 -12.29 -15.78 -1.63
C ALA A 247 -13.69 -16.39 -1.36
N GLN A 248 -14.24 -16.23 -0.16
CA GLN A 248 -15.59 -16.69 0.17
C GLN A 248 -16.70 -15.96 -0.61
N VAL A 249 -16.49 -14.70 -0.98
CA VAL A 249 -17.44 -13.96 -1.83
C VAL A 249 -17.39 -14.48 -3.28
N LEU A 250 -16.19 -14.76 -3.78
CA LEU A 250 -15.98 -15.27 -5.15
C LEU A 250 -16.33 -16.76 -5.29
N ASP A 251 -16.23 -17.51 -4.20
CA ASP A 251 -16.61 -18.92 -4.09
C ASP A 251 -17.29 -19.18 -2.74
N PRO A 252 -18.63 -19.05 -2.66
CA PRO A 252 -19.39 -19.30 -1.44
C PRO A 252 -19.22 -20.72 -0.87
N ASN A 253 -18.77 -21.67 -1.69
CA ASN A 253 -18.56 -23.08 -1.32
C ASN A 253 -17.07 -23.40 -1.12
N LEU A 254 -16.22 -22.38 -0.91
CA LEU A 254 -14.79 -22.55 -0.72
C LEU A 254 -14.49 -23.58 0.38
N ASP A 255 -13.78 -24.65 0.00
CA ASP A 255 -13.29 -25.64 0.95
C ASP A 255 -12.08 -25.09 1.72
N LEU A 256 -12.33 -24.67 2.97
CA LEU A 256 -11.31 -24.13 3.86
C LEU A 256 -10.21 -25.14 4.21
N SER A 257 -10.43 -26.45 4.03
CA SER A 257 -9.38 -27.45 4.27
C SER A 257 -8.23 -27.34 3.26
N THR A 258 -8.48 -26.76 2.10
CA THR A 258 -7.49 -26.50 1.04
C THR A 258 -6.86 -25.11 1.13
N TRP A 259 -7.33 -24.27 2.06
CA TRP A 259 -6.87 -22.90 2.19
C TRP A 259 -5.48 -22.82 2.81
N PHE A 260 -4.55 -22.19 2.08
CA PHE A 260 -3.17 -22.00 2.52
C PHE A 260 -2.90 -20.52 2.84
N PRO A 261 -2.44 -20.17 4.06
CA PRO A 261 -2.28 -18.79 4.52
C PRO A 261 -0.99 -18.14 3.99
N GLY A 262 -0.89 -18.04 2.66
CA GLY A 262 0.29 -17.51 1.97
C GLY A 262 0.63 -16.07 2.35
N SER A 263 -0.37 -15.26 2.68
CA SER A 263 -0.21 -13.87 3.10
C SER A 263 0.46 -13.78 4.47
N ILE A 264 0.07 -14.63 5.42
CA ILE A 264 0.72 -14.68 6.74
C ILE A 264 2.20 -14.99 6.58
N ILE A 265 2.54 -15.99 5.78
CA ILE A 265 3.92 -16.38 5.53
C ILE A 265 4.70 -15.20 4.93
N PHE A 266 4.16 -14.59 3.86
CA PHE A 266 4.81 -13.45 3.21
C PHE A 266 5.09 -12.29 4.16
N PHE A 267 4.11 -11.86 4.95
CA PHE A 267 4.27 -10.73 5.85
C PHE A 267 5.17 -11.06 7.06
N MET A 268 5.13 -12.29 7.57
CA MET A 268 5.99 -12.71 8.68
C MET A 268 7.45 -12.96 8.29
N LEU A 269 7.75 -13.18 7.01
CA LEU A 269 9.13 -13.24 6.51
C LEU A 269 9.81 -11.86 6.45
N GLN A 270 9.05 -10.77 6.35
CA GLN A 270 9.58 -9.40 6.23
C GLN A 270 10.47 -8.97 7.41
N PRO A 271 10.07 -9.13 8.69
CA PRO A 271 10.94 -8.76 9.82
C PRO A 271 12.24 -9.57 9.85
N LEU A 272 12.23 -10.83 9.37
CA LEU A 272 13.44 -11.64 9.25
C LEU A 272 14.38 -11.09 8.18
N ALA A 273 13.84 -10.70 7.03
CA ALA A 273 14.64 -10.07 5.97
C ALA A 273 15.26 -8.75 6.41
N ILE A 274 14.54 -7.95 7.18
CA ILE A 274 15.06 -6.69 7.78
C ILE A 274 16.18 -6.97 8.78
N LEU A 275 16.14 -8.07 9.52
CA LEU A 275 17.22 -8.44 10.43
C LEU A 275 18.47 -8.94 9.68
N VAL A 276 18.27 -9.61 8.55
CA VAL A 276 19.34 -10.23 7.76
C VAL A 276 19.99 -9.26 6.78
N GLU A 277 19.25 -8.25 6.30
CA GLU A 277 19.73 -7.31 5.27
C GLU A 277 21.06 -6.60 5.59
N PRO A 278 21.40 -6.24 6.85
CA PRO A 278 22.69 -5.61 7.16
C PRO A 278 23.88 -6.55 6.92
N PHE A 279 23.67 -7.87 6.93
CA PHE A 279 24.70 -8.87 6.69
C PHE A 279 24.79 -9.26 5.22
N VAL A 280 23.65 -9.27 4.51
CA VAL A 280 23.59 -9.68 3.10
C VAL A 280 23.93 -8.53 2.14
N ILE A 281 23.40 -7.33 2.36
CA ILE A 281 23.58 -6.21 1.44
C ILE A 281 25.06 -5.87 1.20
N PRO A 282 25.96 -5.83 2.22
CA PRO A 282 27.38 -5.56 2.00
C PRO A 282 28.09 -6.59 1.12
N LEU A 283 27.56 -7.82 1.03
CA LEU A 283 28.14 -8.90 0.21
C LEU A 283 27.74 -8.80 -1.26
N ILE A 284 26.74 -7.98 -1.60
CA ILE A 284 26.25 -7.82 -2.97
C ILE A 284 27.01 -6.68 -3.66
N PRO A 285 27.76 -6.95 -4.74
CA PRO A 285 28.45 -5.91 -5.50
C PRO A 285 27.50 -4.81 -5.97
N LYS A 286 27.91 -3.54 -5.83
CA LYS A 286 27.12 -2.38 -6.28
C LYS A 286 26.80 -2.42 -7.77
N ILE A 287 27.70 -2.97 -8.60
CA ILE A 287 27.49 -3.15 -10.03
C ILE A 287 26.32 -4.10 -10.36
N LEU A 288 26.04 -5.06 -9.47
CA LEU A 288 24.89 -5.97 -9.60
C LEU A 288 23.60 -5.38 -9.00
N GLY A 289 23.65 -4.15 -8.49
CA GLY A 289 22.52 -3.44 -7.89
C GLY A 289 22.55 -3.34 -6.35
N GLY A 290 23.53 -3.96 -5.69
CA GLY A 290 23.69 -3.91 -4.23
C GLY A 290 22.40 -4.28 -3.48
N GLY A 291 21.97 -3.43 -2.55
CA GLY A 291 20.77 -3.68 -1.76
C GLY A 291 19.46 -3.71 -2.57
N ARG A 292 19.42 -3.08 -3.75
CA ARG A 292 18.24 -3.20 -4.63
C ARG A 292 18.05 -4.63 -5.12
N LEU A 293 19.15 -5.33 -5.46
CA LEU A 293 19.08 -6.73 -5.86
C LEU A 293 18.52 -7.59 -4.72
N TRP A 294 18.97 -7.35 -3.48
CA TRP A 294 18.40 -8.01 -2.29
C TRP A 294 16.89 -7.80 -2.18
N VAL A 295 16.42 -6.55 -2.29
CA VAL A 295 14.99 -6.21 -2.19
C VAL A 295 14.16 -6.97 -3.22
N TRP A 296 14.59 -6.97 -4.49
CA TRP A 296 13.87 -7.64 -5.55
C TRP A 296 13.93 -9.17 -5.41
N THR A 297 15.11 -9.74 -5.17
CA THR A 297 15.26 -11.19 -5.03
C THR A 297 14.47 -11.72 -3.83
N PHE A 298 14.62 -11.11 -2.65
CA PHE A 298 13.84 -11.51 -1.48
C PHE A 298 12.35 -11.31 -1.73
N GLY A 299 11.94 -10.17 -2.27
CA GLY A 299 10.54 -9.87 -2.55
C GLY A 299 9.88 -10.90 -3.47
N LEU A 300 10.57 -11.27 -4.56
CA LEU A 300 10.08 -12.28 -5.51
C LEU A 300 9.99 -13.67 -4.89
N LEU A 301 10.98 -14.08 -4.09
CA LEU A 301 10.97 -15.38 -3.43
C LEU A 301 9.89 -15.47 -2.35
N ALA A 302 9.80 -14.45 -1.49
CA ALA A 302 8.82 -14.40 -0.41
C ALA A 302 7.39 -14.31 -0.96
N ALA A 303 7.17 -13.63 -2.10
CA ALA A 303 5.86 -13.44 -2.68
C ALA A 303 5.26 -14.70 -3.33
N PHE A 304 6.02 -15.78 -3.53
CA PHE A 304 5.52 -17.00 -4.16
C PHE A 304 4.27 -17.61 -3.49
N PRO A 305 4.26 -17.91 -2.17
CA PRO A 305 3.06 -18.42 -1.51
C PRO A 305 1.90 -17.42 -1.52
N PHE A 306 2.20 -16.13 -1.38
CA PHE A 306 1.21 -15.04 -1.39
C PHE A 306 0.53 -14.89 -2.76
N ARG A 307 1.31 -14.93 -3.84
CA ARG A 307 0.83 -14.98 -5.23
C ARG A 307 -0.10 -16.17 -5.44
N ASN A 308 0.31 -17.37 -5.03
CA ASN A 308 -0.49 -18.57 -5.23
C ASN A 308 -1.82 -18.50 -4.46
N GLN A 309 -1.79 -18.00 -3.23
CA GLN A 309 -3.03 -17.79 -2.46
C GLN A 309 -3.99 -16.84 -3.19
N TYR A 310 -3.51 -15.73 -3.75
CA TYR A 310 -4.38 -14.76 -4.42
C TYR A 310 -4.86 -15.23 -5.80
N LEU A 311 -3.96 -15.80 -6.60
CA LEU A 311 -4.25 -16.16 -7.99
C LEU A 311 -4.91 -17.54 -8.11
N VAL A 312 -4.55 -18.50 -7.27
CA VAL A 312 -5.07 -19.88 -7.32
C VAL A 312 -6.14 -20.11 -6.25
N GLY A 313 -5.87 -19.73 -5.00
CA GLY A 313 -6.80 -19.91 -3.89
C GLY A 313 -8.03 -19.01 -4.00
N MET A 314 -7.82 -17.69 -3.95
CA MET A 314 -8.87 -16.68 -4.07
C MET A 314 -9.39 -16.51 -5.50
N ARG A 315 -8.59 -16.89 -6.51
CA ARG A 315 -8.91 -16.71 -7.94
C ARG A 315 -9.24 -15.26 -8.28
N ALA A 316 -8.45 -14.32 -7.76
CA ALA A 316 -8.69 -12.87 -7.83
C ALA A 316 -8.88 -12.29 -9.24
N HIS A 317 -8.42 -13.01 -10.27
CA HIS A 317 -8.46 -12.59 -11.66
C HIS A 317 -9.41 -13.47 -12.51
N ARG A 318 -10.29 -14.26 -11.88
CA ARG A 318 -11.23 -15.16 -12.54
C ARG A 318 -12.18 -14.44 -13.47
N ASP A 319 -12.72 -13.31 -13.02
CA ASP A 319 -13.75 -12.57 -13.75
C ASP A 319 -13.18 -11.63 -14.83
N VAL A 320 -11.85 -11.55 -14.93
CA VAL A 320 -11.21 -10.75 -15.98
C VAL A 320 -11.34 -11.47 -17.32
N PRO A 321 -11.90 -10.84 -18.37
CA PRO A 321 -12.13 -11.52 -19.63
C PRO A 321 -10.82 -11.95 -20.31
N PRO A 322 -10.83 -12.99 -21.16
CA PRO A 322 -9.67 -13.40 -21.94
C PRO A 322 -9.14 -12.27 -22.82
N LEU A 323 -7.82 -12.27 -23.09
CA LEU A 323 -7.16 -11.20 -23.86
C LEU A 323 -7.78 -10.95 -25.25
N LYS A 324 -8.34 -11.97 -25.89
CA LYS A 324 -9.02 -11.84 -27.20
C LYS A 324 -10.24 -10.92 -27.16
N LYS A 325 -10.81 -10.67 -25.97
CA LYS A 325 -11.95 -9.77 -25.76
C LYS A 325 -11.54 -8.36 -25.32
N TRP A 326 -10.24 -8.11 -25.16
CA TRP A 326 -9.75 -6.81 -24.72
C TRP A 326 -9.77 -5.84 -25.89
N SER A 327 -10.45 -4.70 -25.69
CA SER A 327 -10.33 -3.52 -26.54
C SER A 327 -9.44 -2.47 -25.86
N MET A 328 -9.13 -1.38 -26.58
CA MET A 328 -8.38 -0.24 -26.03
C MET A 328 -9.00 0.33 -24.74
N ILE A 329 -10.30 0.12 -24.51
CA ILE A 329 -10.99 0.57 -23.30
C ILE A 329 -10.47 -0.12 -22.03
N TYR A 330 -9.97 -1.35 -22.14
CA TYR A 330 -9.41 -2.09 -20.99
C TYR A 330 -8.05 -1.54 -20.55
N MET A 331 -7.39 -0.73 -21.38
CA MET A 331 -6.18 0.01 -20.98
C MET A 331 -6.51 1.28 -20.20
N LEU A 332 -7.75 1.76 -20.30
CA LEU A 332 -8.21 3.02 -19.69
C LEU A 332 -9.12 2.80 -18.48
N MET A 333 -9.82 1.67 -18.44
CA MET A 333 -10.65 1.30 -17.30
C MET A 333 -9.83 0.55 -16.26
N PRO A 334 -9.90 0.92 -14.96
CA PRO A 334 -9.48 0.01 -13.92
C PRO A 334 -10.33 -1.26 -14.08
N VAL A 335 -9.67 -2.40 -14.28
CA VAL A 335 -10.34 -3.69 -14.36
C VAL A 335 -11.22 -3.82 -13.12
N LYS A 336 -12.50 -4.18 -13.31
CA LYS A 336 -13.41 -4.46 -12.19
C LYS A 336 -12.73 -5.53 -11.33
N LEU A 337 -12.24 -5.14 -10.16
CA LEU A 337 -11.75 -6.02 -9.11
C LEU A 337 -12.83 -6.16 -8.05
#